data_AF-A0A7I9ZAK6-F1
#
_entry.id   AF-A0A7I9ZAK6-F1
#
_cell.length_a   1.000
_cell.length_b   1.000
_cell.length_c   1.000
_cell.angle_alpha   90.00
_cell.angle_beta   90.00
_cell.angle_gamma   90.00
#
_symmetry.space_group_name_H-M   'P 1'
#
loop_
_entity.id
_entity.type
_entity.pdbx_description
1 polymer ?
#
loop_
_entity_poly.entity_id
_entity_poly.type
_entity_poly.pdbx_seq_one_letter_code
_entity_poly.pdbx_strand_id
1 'polypeptide(L)'
;MTAARAEQWCGQVAGMRIHGTTRCRPVEVFAAEELPQLKPVPNEVFDIPTWSRPKVAPDRHVQIARALYSVPGELIGRRLDARVDAHTVKLYWRGELIKVHPVVGPGAATDPADLPAEVSVYAMRDLNTLQRRQPPTAPMSASTPPRC
;
A
#
# COMPACT_ATOMS: atom_id res chain seq x y z
N MET A 1 -13.36 -29.60 -13.33
CA MET A 1 -14.45 -28.89 -14.03
C MET A 1 -13.90 -27.54 -14.43
N THR A 2 -13.82 -27.23 -15.72
CA THR A 2 -13.21 -25.98 -16.21
C THR A 2 -14.19 -24.82 -16.11
N ALA A 3 -13.69 -23.57 -16.07
CA ALA A 3 -14.52 -22.36 -16.03
C ALA A 3 -15.58 -22.33 -17.15
N ALA A 4 -15.16 -22.67 -18.38
CA ALA A 4 -16.05 -22.74 -19.55
C ALA A 4 -17.25 -23.71 -19.38
N ARG A 5 -17.05 -24.86 -18.72
CA ARG A 5 -18.13 -25.80 -18.46
C ARG A 5 -19.11 -25.28 -17.41
N ALA A 6 -18.62 -24.54 -16.42
CA ALA A 6 -19.45 -23.91 -15.41
C ALA A 6 -20.31 -22.79 -16.03
N GLU A 7 -19.72 -21.94 -16.86
CA GLU A 7 -20.43 -20.88 -17.59
C GLU A 7 -21.54 -21.46 -18.48
N GLN A 8 -21.24 -22.51 -19.24
CA GLN A 8 -22.24 -23.18 -20.07
C GLN A 8 -23.39 -23.73 -19.24
N TRP A 9 -23.10 -24.38 -18.09
CA TRP A 9 -24.14 -24.91 -17.22
C TRP A 9 -24.99 -23.79 -16.59
N CYS A 10 -24.37 -22.68 -16.18
CA CYS A 10 -25.09 -21.51 -15.68
C CYS A 10 -26.04 -20.93 -16.73
N GLY A 11 -25.57 -20.74 -17.96
CA GLY A 11 -26.37 -20.16 -19.04
C GLY A 11 -27.47 -21.08 -19.58
N GLN A 12 -27.19 -22.38 -19.72
CA GLN A 12 -28.09 -23.30 -20.43
C GLN A 12 -28.98 -24.13 -19.49
N VAL A 13 -28.57 -24.33 -18.23
CA VAL A 13 -29.29 -25.21 -17.28
C VAL A 13 -29.78 -24.41 -16.08
N ALA A 14 -28.88 -23.79 -15.31
CA ALA A 14 -29.26 -23.14 -14.06
C ALA A 14 -30.08 -21.86 -14.27
N GLY A 15 -29.79 -21.09 -15.31
CA GLY A 15 -30.52 -19.88 -15.67
C GLY A 15 -31.87 -20.14 -16.34
N MET A 16 -32.01 -21.27 -17.03
CA MET A 16 -33.22 -21.64 -17.79
C MET A 16 -34.22 -22.50 -17.01
N ARG A 17 -33.82 -23.09 -15.88
CA ARG A 17 -34.72 -23.89 -15.04
C ARG A 17 -35.77 -23.01 -14.38
N ILE A 18 -36.95 -23.57 -14.15
CA ILE A 18 -37.95 -22.94 -13.28
C ILE A 18 -37.47 -23.11 -11.83
N HIS A 19 -37.20 -21.98 -11.17
CA HIS A 19 -36.72 -22.01 -9.79
C HIS A 19 -37.87 -22.33 -8.83
N GLY A 20 -37.64 -23.20 -7.85
CA GLY A 20 -38.70 -23.68 -6.94
C GLY A 20 -39.37 -22.57 -6.12
N THR A 21 -38.58 -21.59 -5.68
CA THR A 21 -39.07 -20.48 -4.83
C THR A 21 -39.79 -19.39 -5.63
N THR A 22 -39.17 -18.88 -6.70
CA THR A 22 -39.69 -17.78 -7.52
C THR A 22 -40.67 -18.25 -8.59
N ARG A 23 -40.70 -19.56 -8.90
CA ARG A 23 -41.49 -20.17 -10.00
C ARG A 23 -41.26 -19.55 -11.38
N CYS A 24 -40.18 -18.79 -11.52
CA CYS A 24 -39.75 -18.13 -12.75
C CYS A 24 -38.38 -18.66 -13.17
N ARG A 25 -37.97 -18.36 -14.40
CA ARG A 25 -36.61 -18.63 -14.87
C ARG A 25 -35.67 -17.52 -14.37
N PRO A 26 -34.57 -17.85 -13.67
CA PRO A 26 -33.64 -16.84 -13.16
C PRO A 26 -33.12 -15.87 -14.23
N VAL A 27 -32.88 -16.33 -15.45
CA VAL A 27 -32.38 -15.46 -16.54
C VAL A 27 -33.39 -14.38 -16.95
N GLU A 28 -34.68 -14.71 -16.93
CA GLU A 28 -35.76 -13.78 -17.31
C GLU A 28 -35.96 -12.73 -16.21
N VAL A 29 -35.95 -13.16 -14.95
CA VAL A 29 -36.03 -12.26 -13.77
C VAL A 29 -34.82 -11.32 -13.73
N PHE A 30 -33.61 -11.85 -13.91
CA PHE A 30 -32.40 -11.03 -13.95
C PHE A 30 -32.48 -9.97 -15.04
N ALA A 31 -32.88 -10.34 -16.27
CA ALA A 31 -32.96 -9.41 -17.38
C ALA A 31 -34.04 -8.33 -17.19
N ALA A 32 -35.19 -8.68 -16.61
CA ALA A 32 -36.31 -7.77 -16.44
C ALA A 32 -36.17 -6.86 -15.21
N GLU A 33 -35.67 -7.38 -14.09
CA GLU A 33 -35.73 -6.71 -12.78
C GLU A 33 -34.35 -6.23 -12.30
N GLU A 34 -33.32 -7.06 -12.40
CA GLU A 34 -32.00 -6.78 -11.81
C GLU A 34 -31.11 -5.96 -12.76
N LEU A 35 -31.02 -6.36 -14.02
CA LEU A 35 -30.19 -5.72 -15.05
C LEU A 35 -30.40 -4.20 -15.17
N PRO A 36 -31.63 -3.65 -15.19
CA PRO A 36 -31.82 -2.20 -15.27
C PRO A 36 -31.39 -1.44 -14.00
N GLN A 37 -31.24 -2.14 -12.87
CA GLN A 37 -30.79 -1.54 -11.60
C GLN A 37 -29.26 -1.60 -11.44
N LEU A 38 -28.57 -2.41 -12.26
CA LEU A 38 -27.13 -2.54 -12.20
C LEU A 38 -26.42 -1.31 -12.78
N LYS A 39 -25.33 -0.93 -12.12
CA LYS A 39 -24.41 0.08 -12.63
C LYS A 39 -23.55 -0.52 -13.75
N PRO A 40 -23.04 0.31 -14.68
CA PRO A 40 -22.07 -0.16 -15.66
C PRO A 40 -20.88 -0.81 -14.96
N VAL A 41 -20.35 -1.85 -15.58
CA VAL A 41 -19.16 -2.56 -15.08
C VAL A 41 -18.00 -1.55 -15.00
N PRO A 42 -17.38 -1.36 -13.83
CA PRO A 42 -16.19 -0.53 -13.72
C PRO A 42 -15.10 -1.05 -14.65
N ASN A 43 -14.37 -0.15 -15.32
CA ASN A 43 -13.22 -0.51 -16.15
C ASN A 43 -12.01 -0.97 -15.31
N GLU A 44 -12.05 -0.70 -14.01
CA GLU A 44 -11.01 -1.09 -13.06
C GLU A 44 -11.27 -2.49 -12.52
N VAL A 45 -10.20 -3.28 -12.42
CA VAL A 45 -10.26 -4.63 -11.85
C VAL A 45 -10.61 -4.52 -10.37
N PHE A 46 -11.45 -5.44 -9.88
CA PHE A 46 -11.75 -5.54 -8.46
C PHE A 46 -10.47 -5.80 -7.66
N ASP A 47 -10.16 -4.90 -6.72
CA ASP A 47 -8.97 -5.00 -5.89
C ASP A 47 -9.15 -6.05 -4.78
N ILE A 48 -8.30 -7.08 -4.79
CA ILE A 48 -8.31 -8.15 -3.78
C ILE A 48 -7.21 -7.84 -2.75
N PRO A 49 -7.58 -7.34 -1.56
CA PRO A 49 -6.60 -6.94 -0.57
C PRO A 49 -5.86 -8.15 0.00
N THR A 50 -4.55 -8.02 0.16
CA THR A 50 -3.72 -9.02 0.84
C THR A 50 -3.40 -8.59 2.25
N TRP A 51 -3.57 -9.50 3.22
CA TRP A 51 -3.25 -9.25 4.62
C TRP A 51 -1.94 -9.92 5.02
N SER A 52 -1.15 -9.22 5.83
CA SER A 52 0.11 -9.71 6.37
C SER A 52 0.34 -9.22 7.80
N ARG A 53 1.25 -9.86 8.55
CA ARG A 53 1.55 -9.52 9.94
C ARG A 53 3.04 -9.18 10.17
N PRO A 54 3.53 -8.05 9.63
CA PRO A 54 4.93 -7.68 9.77
C PRO A 54 5.28 -7.29 11.21
N LYS A 55 6.54 -7.52 11.59
CA LYS A 55 7.12 -7.04 12.85
C LYS A 55 7.78 -5.68 12.60
N VAL A 56 7.51 -4.71 13.47
CA VAL A 56 8.17 -3.41 13.45
C VAL A 56 9.63 -3.59 13.85
N ALA A 57 10.53 -3.27 12.93
CA ALA A 57 11.97 -3.34 13.16
C ALA A 57 12.44 -2.17 14.04
N PRO A 58 13.62 -2.29 14.67
CA PRO A 58 14.17 -1.24 15.55
C PRO A 58 14.39 0.11 14.84
N ASP A 59 14.55 0.08 13.52
CA ASP A 59 14.68 1.23 12.64
C ASP A 59 13.33 1.90 12.29
N ARG A 60 12.23 1.53 12.99
CA ARG A 60 10.86 2.03 12.77
C ARG A 60 10.26 1.69 11.41
N HIS A 61 10.76 0.65 10.74
CA HIS A 61 10.21 0.19 9.46
C HIS A 61 9.51 -1.16 9.59
N VAL A 62 8.55 -1.40 8.69
CA VAL A 62 7.94 -2.71 8.47
C VAL A 62 8.14 -3.14 7.03
N GLN A 63 8.56 -4.39 6.84
CA GLN A 63 8.73 -4.96 5.52
C GLN A 63 7.43 -5.60 5.04
N ILE A 64 6.89 -5.11 3.92
CA ILE A 64 5.67 -5.61 3.30
C ILE A 64 5.90 -5.69 1.80
N ALA A 65 5.61 -6.84 1.17
CA ALA A 65 5.73 -7.04 -0.27
C ALA A 65 7.08 -6.55 -0.89
N ARG A 66 8.20 -6.77 -0.17
CA ARG A 66 9.58 -6.36 -0.56
C ARG A 66 9.85 -4.85 -0.50
N ALA A 67 8.96 -4.06 0.07
CA ALA A 67 9.15 -2.64 0.38
C ALA A 67 9.19 -2.40 1.90
N LEU A 68 9.84 -1.31 2.31
CA LEU A 68 9.90 -0.85 3.70
C LEU A 68 8.94 0.33 3.90
N TYR A 69 8.09 0.26 4.91
CA TYR A 69 7.16 1.31 5.26
C TYR A 69 7.45 1.83 6.66
N SER A 70 7.46 3.15 6.81
CA SER A 70 7.66 3.82 8.10
C SER A 70 6.47 3.66 9.04
N VAL A 71 6.76 3.56 10.34
CA VAL A 71 5.78 3.40 11.41
C VAL A 71 6.11 4.37 12.55
N PRO A 72 5.11 4.95 13.23
CA PRO A 72 5.33 5.69 14.46
C PRO A 72 6.14 4.90 15.51
N GLY A 73 7.07 5.58 16.18
CA GLY A 73 8.08 4.96 17.05
C GLY A 73 7.54 4.25 18.30
N GLU A 74 6.27 4.42 18.65
CA GLU A 74 5.66 3.80 19.84
C GLU A 74 5.46 2.27 19.70
N LEU A 75 5.58 1.75 18.47
CA LEU A 75 5.23 0.37 18.12
C LEU A 75 6.45 -0.51 17.83
N ILE A 76 7.66 -0.05 18.15
CA ILE A 76 8.90 -0.80 17.93
C ILE A 76 8.82 -2.19 18.58
N GLY A 77 9.16 -3.22 17.81
CA GLY A 77 9.16 -4.62 18.26
C GLY A 77 7.78 -5.29 18.30
N ARG A 78 6.68 -4.56 18.07
CA ARG A 78 5.31 -5.10 17.98
C ARG A 78 5.03 -5.66 16.58
N ARG A 79 3.95 -6.45 16.45
CA ARG A 79 3.47 -6.98 15.17
C ARG A 79 2.21 -6.21 14.75
N LEU A 80 2.19 -5.68 13.55
CA LEU A 80 1.03 -4.96 13.02
C LEU A 80 0.24 -5.85 12.07
N ASP A 81 -1.03 -5.54 11.86
CA ASP A 81 -1.80 -6.09 10.75
C ASP A 81 -1.66 -5.12 9.57
N ALA A 82 -1.14 -5.59 8.45
CA ALA A 82 -0.94 -4.80 7.25
C ALA A 82 -1.86 -5.28 6.14
N ARG A 83 -2.64 -4.36 5.59
CA ARG A 83 -3.52 -4.58 4.44
C ARG A 83 -2.89 -3.91 3.23
N VAL A 84 -2.64 -4.68 2.18
CA VAL A 84 -2.16 -4.20 0.89
C VAL A 84 -3.32 -4.20 -0.08
N ASP A 85 -3.76 -3.01 -0.45
CA ASP A 85 -4.69 -2.74 -1.56
C ASP A 85 -3.85 -2.47 -2.84
N ALA A 86 -4.50 -2.29 -3.99
CA ALA A 86 -3.85 -2.07 -5.29
C ALA A 86 -2.92 -0.85 -5.30
N HIS A 87 -3.29 0.21 -4.59
CA HIS A 87 -2.56 1.48 -4.58
C HIS A 87 -2.08 1.91 -3.21
N THR A 88 -2.56 1.28 -2.13
CA THR A 88 -2.27 1.70 -0.77
C THR A 88 -1.96 0.55 0.17
N VAL A 89 -1.03 0.78 1.09
CA VAL A 89 -0.74 -0.09 2.24
C VAL A 89 -1.29 0.57 3.50
N LYS A 90 -2.17 -0.12 4.21
CA LYS A 90 -2.78 0.32 5.45
C LYS A 90 -2.23 -0.49 6.61
N LEU A 91 -1.75 0.20 7.64
CA LEU A 91 -1.17 -0.41 8.83
C LEU A 91 -2.15 -0.27 9.99
N TYR A 92 -2.46 -1.40 10.62
CA TYR A 92 -3.38 -1.50 11.74
C TYR A 92 -2.69 -2.03 12.99
N TRP A 93 -3.10 -1.51 14.15
CA TRP A 93 -2.74 -2.05 15.45
C TRP A 93 -3.98 -2.18 16.31
N ARG A 94 -4.26 -3.40 16.77
CA ARG A 94 -5.45 -3.69 17.59
C ARG A 94 -6.77 -3.24 16.95
N GLY A 95 -6.83 -3.27 15.62
CA GLY A 95 -8.01 -2.83 14.84
C GLY A 95 -8.07 -1.34 14.53
N GLU A 96 -7.13 -0.53 15.04
CA GLU A 96 -7.05 0.90 14.75
C GLU A 96 -6.12 1.17 13.56
N LEU A 97 -6.55 2.02 12.63
CA LEU A 97 -5.74 2.45 11.50
C LEU A 97 -4.69 3.45 11.98
N ILE A 98 -3.42 3.06 11.91
CA ILE A 98 -2.31 3.92 12.33
C ILE A 98 -1.85 4.79 11.18
N LYS A 99 -1.67 4.18 10.00
CA LYS A 99 -1.03 4.85 8.87
C LYS A 99 -1.43 4.25 7.53
N VAL A 100 -1.44 5.11 6.52
CA VAL A 100 -1.67 4.75 5.13
C VAL A 100 -0.47 5.21 4.31
N HIS A 101 0.06 4.31 3.49
CA HIS A 101 1.17 4.57 2.57
C HIS A 101 0.74 4.25 1.14
N PRO A 102 1.27 4.94 0.12
CA PRO A 102 1.16 4.47 -1.25
C PRO A 102 1.97 3.18 -1.43
N VAL A 103 1.50 2.25 -2.27
CA VAL A 103 2.29 1.07 -2.63
C VAL A 103 3.53 1.51 -3.40
N VAL A 104 4.70 1.14 -2.90
CA VAL A 104 5.98 1.38 -3.57
C VAL A 104 6.61 0.05 -4.00
N GLY A 105 7.36 0.09 -5.10
CA GLY A 105 8.19 -1.03 -5.54
C GLY A 105 9.36 -1.30 -4.58
N PRO A 106 10.38 -2.05 -5.02
CA PRO A 106 11.56 -2.32 -4.20
C PRO A 106 12.21 -1.00 -3.74
N GLY A 107 12.14 -0.72 -2.43
CA GLY A 107 12.53 0.57 -1.88
C GLY A 107 11.89 0.82 -0.51
N ALA A 108 11.88 2.10 -0.11
CA ALA A 108 11.30 2.54 1.16
C ALA A 108 10.34 3.71 0.93
N ALA A 109 9.16 3.63 1.54
CA ALA A 109 8.24 4.73 1.72
C ALA A 109 8.39 5.24 3.16
N THR A 110 9.28 6.21 3.32
CA THR A 110 9.59 6.80 4.61
C THR A 110 8.94 8.17 4.70
N ASP A 111 8.03 8.33 5.66
CA ASP A 111 7.44 9.63 5.98
C ASP A 111 8.40 10.39 6.92
N PRO A 112 8.86 11.60 6.53
CA PRO A 112 9.74 12.42 7.36
C PRO A 112 9.16 12.76 8.75
N ALA A 113 7.83 12.73 8.92
CA ALA A 113 7.18 13.03 10.20
C ALA A 113 7.34 11.91 11.26
N ASP A 114 7.63 10.67 10.85
CA ASP A 114 7.81 9.55 11.78
C ASP A 114 9.25 9.43 12.33
N LEU A 115 10.18 10.14 11.71
CA LEU A 115 11.59 10.17 12.08
C LEU A 115 11.81 11.21 13.19
N PRO A 116 12.66 10.93 14.19
CA PRO A 116 13.09 11.98 15.11
C PRO A 116 13.81 13.08 14.31
N ALA A 117 13.56 14.34 14.67
CA ALA A 117 13.99 15.53 13.91
C ALA A 117 15.51 15.59 13.66
N GLU A 118 16.30 14.95 14.51
CA GLU A 118 17.75 14.83 14.37
C GLU A 118 18.18 13.82 13.30
N VAL A 119 17.42 12.74 13.09
CA VAL A 119 17.70 11.67 12.12
C VAL A 119 17.05 11.95 10.76
N SER A 120 15.94 12.71 10.73
CA SER A 120 15.20 13.01 9.50
C SER A 120 16.06 13.71 8.44
N VAL A 121 16.95 14.62 8.85
CA VAL A 121 17.89 15.34 7.94
C VAL A 121 18.77 14.36 7.16
N TYR A 122 19.26 13.31 7.82
CA TYR A 122 20.12 12.30 7.20
C TYR A 122 19.33 11.23 6.44
N ALA A 123 18.20 10.76 7.00
CA ALA A 123 17.36 9.74 6.39
C ALA A 123 16.70 10.24 5.09
N MET A 124 16.29 11.52 5.04
CA MET A 124 15.64 12.14 3.87
C MET A 124 16.63 12.71 2.85
N ARG A 125 17.94 12.67 3.15
CA ARG A 125 18.99 13.32 2.34
C ARG A 125 18.63 14.77 1.99
N ASP A 126 18.15 15.54 2.98
CA ASP A 126 17.78 16.94 2.76
C ASP A 126 19.04 17.80 2.60
N LEU A 127 19.46 17.96 1.35
CA LEU A 127 20.66 18.72 0.98
C LEU A 127 20.63 20.15 1.50
N ASN A 128 19.45 20.78 1.61
CA ASN A 128 19.33 22.17 2.03
C ASN A 128 19.62 22.35 3.53
N THR A 129 19.17 21.43 4.39
CA THR A 129 19.52 21.47 5.81
C THR A 129 20.98 21.10 6.05
N LEU A 130 21.54 20.17 5.26
CA LEU A 130 22.97 19.82 5.33
C LEU A 130 23.87 20.99 4.90
N GLN A 131 23.53 21.71 3.84
CA GLN A 131 24.26 22.90 3.38
C GLN A 131 24.24 24.02 4.42
N ARG A 132 23.11 24.24 5.10
CA ARG A 132 23.02 25.22 6.21
C ARG A 132 23.87 24.86 7.43
N ARG A 133 24.16 23.56 7.61
CA ARG A 133 25.02 23.05 8.69
C ARG A 133 26.50 22.99 8.32
N GLN A 134 26.87 23.22 7.05
CA GLN A 134 28.29 23.32 6.71
C GLN A 134 28.87 24.55 7.43
N PRO A 135 29.93 24.38 8.24
CA PRO A 135 30.67 25.54 8.74
C PRO A 135 31.18 26.35 7.54
N PRO A 136 31.26 27.69 7.65
CA PRO A 136 31.80 28.50 6.57
C PRO A 136 33.18 27.96 6.21
N THR A 137 33.37 27.64 4.93
CA THR A 137 34.66 27.17 4.42
C THR A 137 35.69 28.23 4.73
N ALA A 138 36.53 28.01 5.74
CA ALA A 138 37.62 28.92 6.04
C ALA A 138 38.51 28.97 4.79
N PRO A 139 38.87 30.16 4.27
CA PRO A 139 39.77 30.23 3.14
C PRO A 139 41.08 29.56 3.54
N MET A 140 41.49 28.54 2.78
CA MET A 140 42.81 27.95 2.92
C MET A 140 43.83 29.07 2.74
N SER A 141 44.43 29.55 3.83
CA SER A 141 45.54 30.48 3.77
C SER A 141 46.70 29.76 3.08
N ALA A 142 47.00 30.15 1.85
CA ALA A 142 48.20 29.70 1.15
C ALA A 142 49.42 30.21 1.94
N SER A 143 50.00 29.36 2.78
CA SER A 143 51.34 29.63 3.29
C SER A 143 52.31 29.52 2.12
N THR A 144 52.77 30.64 1.59
CA THR A 144 53.89 30.67 0.65
C THR A 144 55.11 30.07 1.33
N PRO A 145 55.71 28.96 0.83
CA PRO A 145 56.94 28.43 1.41
C PRO A 145 58.07 29.44 1.20
N PRO A 146 59.02 29.58 2.15
CA PRO A 146 60.15 30.48 1.97
C PRO A 146 60.98 30.02 0.77
N ARG A 147 61.29 30.96 -0.14
CA ARG A 147 62.27 30.73 -1.22
C ARG A 147 63.66 30.66 -0.59
N CYS A 148 64.42 29.61 -0.92
CA CYS A 148 65.87 29.52 -0.67
C CYS A 148 66.64 30.51 -1.55
#